data_AF-A0A8J4CSM4-F1
#
_entry.id   AF-A0A8J4CSM4-F1
#
_cell.length_a   1.000
_cell.length_b   1.000
_cell.length_c   1.000
_cell.angle_alpha   90.00
_cell.angle_beta   90.00
_cell.angle_gamma   90.00
#
_symmetry.space_group_name_H-M   'P 1'
#
loop_
_entity.id
_entity.type
_entity.pdbx_description
1 polymer ?
#
loop_
_entity_poly.entity_id
_entity_poly.type
_entity_poly.pdbx_seq_one_letter_code
_entity_poly.pdbx_strand_id
1 'polypeptide(L)'
;DYVTQFATAVRDTLRPDLRVYVEYGNELWHTGFPGGRYAQAMGLAMNLTEQGDKWYGGATNEARLCFTGQRTANISKIWKAVWAGHTERVIVVVSGQVSSNISSDKLLSCGNASKHIDALAIAPYFGSYNATRDTNLTIFMNTTLPAQINDIMEQVKRHVVVAAKYGKPLLAYEAGQGMAGDGSSTDLAIQANRDPAMAGIYRTYMEALAAVNISRIVHYSSIGSYTKYGSWGLMEAQDGDPSEAPKYQGLMSYINSSLTCALPDPPDPSTCPGPGCSGNGLCLANGRCMCYSGFSGDDCSNVTYVEVYNCGYKCTFDQGWCNVSTITKRTRTWSCTCKPNITGLTCSIVSCPNNCNWNGECLDQGICACYPGYTGADCSVDCGCGGHGRCAANSTSCICDVGWKQGP
;
A
#
# COMPACT_ATOMS: atom_id res chain seq x y z
N ASP A 1 25.25 22.10 18.12
CA ASP A 1 26.37 21.26 17.70
C ASP A 1 25.98 20.12 16.75
N TYR A 2 24.85 19.42 16.98
CA TYR A 2 24.41 18.28 16.16
C TYR A 2 24.63 18.42 14.63
N VAL A 3 24.18 19.52 14.00
CA VAL A 3 24.31 19.72 12.54
C VAL A 3 25.77 19.69 12.09
N THR A 4 26.68 20.30 12.85
CA THR A 4 28.12 20.34 12.55
C THR A 4 28.73 18.94 12.68
N GLN A 5 28.43 18.24 13.78
CA GLN A 5 28.94 16.88 14.00
C GLN A 5 28.42 15.90 12.95
N PHE A 6 27.14 15.98 12.59
CA PHE A 6 26.57 15.14 11.54
C PHE A 6 27.19 15.42 10.16
N ALA A 7 27.33 16.70 9.79
CA ALA A 7 28.02 17.07 8.54
C ALA A 7 29.47 16.56 8.50
N THR A 8 30.16 16.55 9.65
CA THR A 8 31.54 16.05 9.80
C THR A 8 31.58 14.54 9.61
N ALA A 9 30.70 13.80 10.29
CA ALA A 9 30.61 12.35 10.16
C ALA A 9 30.33 11.92 8.71
N VAL A 10 29.43 12.62 8.00
CA VAL A 10 29.15 12.32 6.59
C VAL A 10 30.35 12.66 5.70
N ARG A 11 31.06 13.77 5.95
CA ARG A 11 32.28 14.11 5.19
C ARG A 11 33.35 13.05 5.29
N ASP A 12 33.58 12.55 6.50
CA ASP A 12 34.70 11.66 6.80
C ASP A 12 34.42 10.21 6.35
N THR A 13 33.16 9.86 6.10
CA THR A 13 32.74 8.48 5.77
C THR A 13 32.15 8.32 4.37
N LEU A 14 31.62 9.38 3.76
CA LEU A 14 31.01 9.29 2.43
C LEU A 14 32.08 9.08 1.36
N ARG A 15 31.89 8.06 0.53
CA ARG A 15 32.75 7.80 -0.63
C ARG A 15 32.99 9.07 -1.47
N PRO A 16 34.22 9.31 -1.95
CA PRO A 16 34.60 10.57 -2.58
C PRO A 16 33.88 10.89 -3.89
N ASP A 17 33.30 9.89 -4.56
CA ASP A 17 32.55 10.04 -5.81
C ASP A 17 31.06 10.43 -5.63
N LEU A 18 30.54 10.39 -4.40
CA LEU A 18 29.13 10.65 -4.11
C LEU A 18 28.87 12.11 -3.74
N ARG A 19 27.65 12.59 -4.04
CA ARG A 19 27.12 13.86 -3.52
C ARG A 19 26.18 13.58 -2.35
N VAL A 20 26.07 14.52 -1.43
CA VAL A 20 25.10 14.50 -0.32
C VAL A 20 23.97 15.49 -0.59
N TYR A 21 22.73 15.05 -0.41
CA TYR A 21 21.54 15.88 -0.42
C TYR A 21 21.06 16.07 1.01
N VAL A 22 20.94 17.32 1.45
CA VAL A 22 20.67 17.66 2.85
C VAL A 22 19.34 18.39 2.93
N GLU A 23 18.39 17.79 3.63
CA GLU A 23 17.11 18.39 3.98
C GLU A 23 17.06 18.66 5.49
N TYR A 24 16.47 19.78 5.89
CA TYR A 24 16.33 20.11 7.31
C TYR A 24 15.36 19.18 8.04
N GLY A 25 14.23 18.83 7.41
CA GLY A 25 13.27 17.89 7.98
C GLY A 25 12.07 17.68 7.08
N ASN A 26 11.40 16.55 7.30
CA ASN A 26 10.22 16.14 6.53
C ASN A 26 9.00 17.04 6.81
N GLU A 27 8.30 17.41 5.74
CA GLU A 27 6.97 18.03 5.77
C GLU A 27 6.80 19.24 6.71
N LEU A 28 7.83 20.07 6.84
CA LEU A 28 7.80 21.30 7.64
C LEU A 28 6.86 22.39 7.09
N TRP A 29 6.26 22.15 5.93
CA TRP A 29 5.34 23.05 5.25
C TRP A 29 3.92 23.04 5.85
N HIS A 30 3.57 22.11 6.75
CA HIS A 30 2.30 22.09 7.53
C HIS A 30 2.51 21.65 8.99
N THR A 31 1.48 21.72 9.84
CA THR A 31 1.56 21.36 11.28
C THR A 31 1.03 19.97 11.63
N GLY A 32 0.82 19.10 10.65
CA GLY A 32 0.38 17.72 10.91
C GLY A 32 1.46 16.89 11.63
N PHE A 33 2.73 17.23 11.43
CA PHE A 33 3.86 16.56 12.07
C PHE A 33 4.53 17.42 13.16
N PRO A 34 5.23 16.79 14.12
CA PRO A 34 5.99 17.50 15.15
C PRO A 34 6.97 18.56 14.60
N GLY A 35 7.65 18.25 13.49
CA GLY A 35 8.62 19.16 12.87
C GLY A 35 8.00 20.48 12.43
N GLY A 36 6.85 20.45 11.76
CA GLY A 36 6.19 21.67 11.30
C GLY A 36 5.55 22.48 12.44
N ARG A 37 5.08 21.81 13.50
CA ARG A 37 4.66 22.49 14.75
C ARG A 37 5.83 23.23 15.40
N TYR A 38 6.99 22.57 15.48
CA TYR A 38 8.22 23.20 15.97
C TYR A 38 8.64 24.38 15.10
N ALA A 39 8.63 24.22 13.77
CA ALA A 39 8.97 25.29 12.83
C ALA A 39 8.07 26.52 13.00
N GLN A 40 6.77 26.31 13.21
CA GLN A 40 5.84 27.40 13.48
C GLN A 40 6.12 28.09 14.81
N ALA A 41 6.32 27.32 15.89
CA ALA A 41 6.64 27.86 17.21
C ALA A 41 7.91 28.72 17.16
N MET A 42 8.96 28.23 16.50
CA MET A 42 10.20 28.98 16.34
C MET A 42 10.04 30.21 15.44
N GLY A 43 9.28 30.10 14.34
CA GLY A 43 8.99 31.25 13.48
C GLY A 43 8.30 32.38 14.22
N LEU A 44 7.31 32.05 15.06
CA LEU A 44 6.61 33.03 15.90
C LEU A 44 7.54 33.62 16.99
N ALA A 45 8.29 32.78 17.68
CA ALA A 45 9.23 33.22 18.73
C ALA A 45 10.33 34.14 18.18
N MET A 46 10.71 33.96 16.92
CA MET A 46 11.71 34.77 16.22
C MET A 46 11.10 35.93 15.40
N ASN A 47 9.77 36.13 15.46
CA ASN A 47 9.03 37.15 14.71
C ASN A 47 9.31 37.13 13.19
N LEU A 48 9.35 35.94 12.59
CA LEU A 48 9.73 35.74 11.19
C LEU A 48 8.55 35.91 10.22
N THR A 49 7.91 37.07 10.23
CA THR A 49 6.84 37.42 9.27
C THR A 49 7.27 38.61 8.42
N GLU A 50 7.08 38.55 7.11
CA GLU A 50 7.40 39.67 6.18
C GLU A 50 6.13 40.44 5.81
N GLN A 51 5.04 39.74 5.50
CA GLN A 51 3.75 40.32 5.10
C GLN A 51 2.67 40.15 6.18
N GLY A 52 2.89 39.26 7.15
CA GLY A 52 1.97 38.97 8.23
C GLY A 52 0.64 38.44 7.71
N ASP A 53 -0.47 38.97 8.25
CA ASP A 53 -1.82 38.54 7.88
C ASP A 53 -2.22 38.88 6.44
N LYS A 54 -1.41 39.67 5.72
CA LYS A 54 -1.63 39.94 4.29
C LYS A 54 -1.14 38.79 3.40
N TRP A 55 -0.32 37.88 3.92
CA TRP A 55 0.13 36.73 3.16
C TRP A 55 -1.01 35.70 3.01
N TYR A 56 -1.03 34.97 1.88
CA TYR A 56 -2.09 34.02 1.49
C TYR A 56 -2.45 32.95 2.55
N GLY A 57 -1.57 32.65 3.51
CA GLY A 57 -1.83 31.74 4.64
C GLY A 57 -1.86 32.39 6.02
N GLY A 58 -1.83 33.73 6.12
CA GLY A 58 -1.77 34.46 7.38
C GLY A 58 -0.40 34.44 8.07
N ALA A 59 -0.24 35.28 9.10
CA ALA A 59 1.05 35.51 9.77
C ALA A 59 1.65 34.21 10.33
N THR A 60 0.82 33.34 10.90
CA THR A 60 1.26 32.09 11.53
C THR A 60 1.88 31.10 10.54
N ASN A 61 1.27 30.93 9.35
CA ASN A 61 1.84 30.06 8.33
C ASN A 61 3.06 30.70 7.68
N GLU A 62 3.05 32.03 7.48
CA GLU A 62 4.21 32.74 6.97
C GLU A 62 5.42 32.56 7.90
N ALA A 63 5.23 32.72 9.22
CA ALA A 63 6.25 32.50 10.23
C ALA A 63 6.88 31.11 10.16
N ARG A 64 6.06 30.06 10.01
CA ARG A 64 6.53 28.68 9.83
C ARG A 64 7.42 28.55 8.60
N LEU A 65 6.95 29.00 7.44
CA LEU A 65 7.66 28.86 6.18
C LEU A 65 8.95 29.70 6.16
N CYS A 66 8.91 30.92 6.70
CA CYS A 66 10.10 31.75 6.83
C CYS A 66 11.15 31.13 7.76
N PHE A 67 10.73 30.57 8.90
CA PHE A 67 11.64 29.82 9.76
C PHE A 67 12.27 28.64 9.02
N THR A 68 11.46 27.82 8.35
CA THR A 68 11.95 26.66 7.60
C THR A 68 12.97 27.07 6.54
N GLY A 69 12.65 28.07 5.70
CA GLY A 69 13.57 28.57 4.68
C GLY A 69 14.88 29.10 5.26
N GLN A 70 14.81 29.98 6.26
CA GLN A 70 16.00 30.56 6.89
C GLN A 70 16.83 29.52 7.65
N ARG A 71 16.17 28.53 8.28
CA ARG A 71 16.86 27.44 8.98
C ARG A 71 17.58 26.52 8.00
N THR A 72 16.97 26.17 6.87
CA THR A 72 17.63 25.42 5.80
C THR A 72 18.82 26.19 5.23
N ALA A 73 18.68 27.49 5.00
CA ALA A 73 19.79 28.37 4.57
C ALA A 73 20.94 28.41 5.59
N ASN A 74 20.64 28.44 6.89
CA ASN A 74 21.65 28.36 7.94
C ASN A 74 22.37 27.00 7.96
N ILE A 75 21.62 25.89 7.82
CA ILE A 75 22.18 24.54 7.73
C ILE A 75 23.11 24.43 6.51
N SER A 76 22.75 25.00 5.37
CA SER A 76 23.62 25.06 4.20
C SER A 76 24.97 25.72 4.49
N LYS A 77 24.98 26.85 5.20
CA LYS A 77 26.23 27.51 5.61
C LYS A 77 27.10 26.61 6.48
N ILE A 78 26.51 25.93 7.46
CA ILE A 78 27.22 25.01 8.36
C ILE A 78 27.82 23.85 7.57
N TRP A 79 27.04 23.19 6.72
CA TRP A 79 27.51 22.06 5.92
C TRP A 79 28.62 22.48 4.95
N LYS A 80 28.46 23.60 4.24
CA LYS A 80 29.48 24.10 3.31
C LYS A 80 30.75 24.55 4.02
N ALA A 81 30.68 25.00 5.27
CA ALA A 81 31.87 25.28 6.08
C ALA A 81 32.61 24.00 6.49
N VAL A 82 31.88 22.96 6.92
CA VAL A 82 32.47 21.65 7.27
C VAL A 82 33.12 20.97 6.06
N TRP A 83 32.51 21.14 4.88
CA TRP A 83 32.95 20.60 3.58
C TRP A 83 33.77 21.60 2.76
N ALA A 84 34.49 22.52 3.41
CA ALA A 84 35.36 23.45 2.70
C ALA A 84 36.34 22.69 1.79
N GLY A 85 36.43 23.11 0.52
CA GLY A 85 37.20 22.43 -0.52
C GLY A 85 36.41 21.38 -1.33
N HIS A 86 35.21 21.00 -0.88
CA HIS A 86 34.33 20.02 -1.54
C HIS A 86 32.85 20.46 -1.52
N THR A 87 32.60 21.77 -1.57
CA THR A 87 31.24 22.33 -1.42
C THR A 87 30.32 21.98 -2.58
N GLU A 88 30.86 21.66 -3.76
CA GLU A 88 30.15 21.16 -4.93
C GLU A 88 29.46 19.80 -4.71
N ARG A 89 29.88 19.07 -3.66
CA ARG A 89 29.29 17.77 -3.29
C ARG A 89 28.12 17.91 -2.32
N VAL A 90 27.89 19.10 -1.75
CA VAL A 90 26.83 19.35 -0.76
C VAL A 90 25.69 20.10 -1.41
N ILE A 91 24.55 19.42 -1.56
CA ILE A 91 23.34 19.98 -2.17
C ILE A 91 22.29 20.14 -1.08
N VAL A 92 22.03 21.38 -0.64
CA VAL A 92 21.01 21.64 0.39
C VAL A 92 19.66 21.93 -0.25
N VAL A 93 18.66 21.17 0.17
CA VAL A 93 17.32 21.12 -0.41
C VAL A 93 16.31 21.70 0.58
N VAL A 94 15.39 22.53 0.08
CA VAL A 94 14.17 22.89 0.82
C VAL A 94 12.98 22.18 0.21
N SER A 95 12.14 21.60 1.06
CA SER A 95 11.01 20.77 0.62
C SER A 95 9.68 21.50 0.82
N GLY A 96 8.84 21.47 -0.21
CA GLY A 96 7.52 22.06 -0.24
C GLY A 96 6.42 21.03 -0.49
N GLN A 97 5.17 21.48 -0.35
CA GLN A 97 4.00 20.71 -0.73
C GLN A 97 3.69 20.91 -2.21
N VAL A 98 3.48 19.83 -2.96
CA VAL A 98 3.13 19.92 -4.39
C VAL A 98 1.86 20.73 -4.65
N SER A 99 0.88 20.70 -3.74
CA SER A 99 -0.37 21.46 -3.88
C SER A 99 -0.25 22.96 -3.60
N SER A 100 0.89 23.44 -3.10
CA SER A 100 1.07 24.85 -2.72
C SER A 100 2.38 25.44 -3.24
N ASN A 101 2.38 25.87 -4.50
CA ASN A 101 3.52 26.58 -5.11
C ASN A 101 3.79 27.95 -4.43
N ILE A 102 2.75 28.59 -3.89
CA ILE A 102 2.88 29.83 -3.11
C ILE A 102 3.71 29.58 -1.84
N SER A 103 3.54 28.43 -1.19
CA SER A 103 4.34 28.06 -0.02
C SER A 103 5.80 27.80 -0.40
N SER A 104 6.05 27.13 -1.54
CA SER A 104 7.42 26.95 -2.09
C SER A 104 8.12 28.27 -2.38
N ASP A 105 7.39 29.25 -2.95
CA ASP A 105 7.93 30.60 -3.17
C ASP A 105 8.31 31.28 -1.85
N LYS A 106 7.47 31.13 -0.82
CA LYS A 106 7.72 31.70 0.51
C LYS A 106 8.94 31.07 1.19
N LEU A 107 9.11 29.74 1.08
CA LEU A 107 10.30 29.02 1.58
C LEU A 107 11.61 29.56 1.00
N LEU A 108 11.61 30.01 -0.26
CA LEU A 108 12.80 30.51 -0.96
C LEU A 108 13.02 32.03 -0.81
N SER A 109 11.94 32.81 -0.71
CA SER A 109 12.00 34.28 -0.60
C SER A 109 12.38 34.78 0.79
N CYS A 110 11.83 34.19 1.86
CA CYS A 110 11.99 34.72 3.21
C CYS A 110 13.46 34.92 3.58
N GLY A 111 13.81 36.13 4.00
CA GLY A 111 15.19 36.45 4.41
C GLY A 111 16.25 36.14 3.34
N ASN A 112 15.86 36.11 2.06
CA ASN A 112 16.71 35.70 0.93
C ASN A 112 17.31 34.28 1.08
N ALA A 113 16.56 33.35 1.68
CA ALA A 113 17.01 31.98 1.92
C ALA A 113 17.53 31.29 0.64
N SER A 114 16.93 31.57 -0.51
CA SER A 114 17.34 31.09 -1.84
C SER A 114 18.81 31.33 -2.19
N LYS A 115 19.49 32.32 -1.59
CA LYS A 115 20.94 32.54 -1.81
C LYS A 115 21.80 31.41 -1.26
N HIS A 116 21.31 30.66 -0.28
CA HIS A 116 22.04 29.58 0.38
C HIS A 116 21.43 28.20 0.15
N ILE A 117 20.25 28.11 -0.46
CA ILE A 117 19.59 26.84 -0.80
C ILE A 117 19.96 26.47 -2.23
N ASP A 118 20.29 25.20 -2.47
CA ASP A 118 20.77 24.71 -3.77
C ASP A 118 19.64 24.15 -4.64
N ALA A 119 18.57 23.61 -4.04
CA ALA A 119 17.43 23.04 -4.77
C ALA A 119 16.09 23.20 -4.04
N LEU A 120 15.00 23.20 -4.80
CA LEU A 120 13.64 23.02 -4.30
C LEU A 120 13.22 21.57 -4.54
N ALA A 121 12.52 20.95 -3.58
CA ALA A 121 11.92 19.64 -3.78
C ALA A 121 10.44 19.62 -3.40
N ILE A 122 9.68 18.73 -4.04
CA ILE A 122 8.24 18.50 -3.79
C ILE A 122 7.96 17.00 -3.64
N ALA A 123 6.74 16.65 -3.18
CA ALA A 123 6.26 15.27 -3.09
C ALA A 123 5.07 15.02 -4.04
N PRO A 124 5.28 14.79 -5.35
CA PRO A 124 4.20 14.69 -6.33
C PRO A 124 3.55 13.29 -6.37
N TYR A 125 2.87 12.87 -5.31
CA TYR A 125 2.13 11.60 -5.31
C TYR A 125 0.94 11.61 -6.29
N PHE A 126 0.73 10.51 -7.00
CA PHE A 126 -0.51 10.21 -7.72
C PHE A 126 -1.30 9.10 -6.99
N GLY A 127 -2.50 8.76 -7.44
CA GLY A 127 -3.26 7.66 -6.85
C GLY A 127 -4.02 8.07 -5.59
N SER A 128 -4.79 9.15 -5.66
CA SER A 128 -5.79 9.43 -4.63
C SER A 128 -6.95 8.46 -4.82
N TYR A 129 -7.13 7.49 -3.92
CA TYR A 129 -8.24 6.54 -3.95
C TYR A 129 -9.44 7.04 -3.13
N ASN A 130 -10.65 6.80 -3.61
CA ASN A 130 -11.89 7.07 -2.90
C ASN A 130 -12.92 5.97 -3.18
N ALA A 131 -13.32 5.20 -2.17
CA ALA A 131 -14.20 4.04 -2.33
C ALA A 131 -15.59 4.35 -2.91
N THR A 132 -16.10 5.59 -2.75
CA THR A 132 -17.38 6.00 -3.34
C THR A 132 -17.25 6.34 -4.83
N ARG A 133 -16.10 6.86 -5.25
CA ARG A 133 -15.81 7.24 -6.64
C ARG A 133 -15.24 6.06 -7.45
N ASP A 134 -14.31 5.33 -6.86
CA ASP A 134 -13.46 4.34 -7.53
C ASP A 134 -13.99 2.93 -7.24
N THR A 135 -15.05 2.55 -7.93
CA THR A 135 -15.80 1.30 -7.70
C THR A 135 -15.49 0.20 -8.72
N ASN A 136 -14.67 0.49 -9.74
CA ASN A 136 -14.31 -0.45 -10.80
C ASN A 136 -12.81 -0.39 -11.08
N LEU A 137 -12.12 -1.52 -10.93
CA LEU A 137 -10.67 -1.62 -11.08
C LEU A 137 -10.21 -1.19 -12.47
N THR A 138 -10.88 -1.66 -13.53
CA THR A 138 -10.51 -1.35 -14.92
C THR A 138 -10.61 0.14 -15.22
N ILE A 139 -11.68 0.80 -14.77
CA ILE A 139 -11.84 2.27 -14.91
C ILE A 139 -10.78 2.99 -14.10
N PHE A 140 -10.54 2.54 -12.87
CA PHE A 140 -9.55 3.16 -11.99
C PHE A 140 -8.13 3.08 -12.60
N MET A 141 -7.75 1.92 -13.11
CA MET A 141 -6.44 1.68 -13.73
C MET A 141 -6.27 2.42 -15.06
N ASN A 142 -7.26 2.33 -15.96
CA ASN A 142 -7.09 2.80 -17.34
C ASN A 142 -7.55 4.23 -17.58
N THR A 143 -8.27 4.84 -16.64
CA THR A 143 -8.82 6.19 -16.80
C THR A 143 -8.48 7.08 -15.60
N THR A 144 -8.82 6.65 -14.38
CA THR A 144 -8.63 7.51 -13.19
C THR A 144 -7.16 7.76 -12.88
N LEU A 145 -6.31 6.74 -12.81
CA LEU A 145 -4.89 6.91 -12.51
C LEU A 145 -4.14 7.76 -13.57
N PRO A 146 -4.30 7.52 -14.90
CA PRO A 146 -3.72 8.40 -15.91
C PRO A 146 -4.19 9.87 -15.80
N ALA A 147 -5.47 10.10 -15.53
CA ALA A 147 -5.99 11.45 -15.32
C ALA A 147 -5.35 12.13 -14.09
N GLN A 148 -5.21 11.40 -12.99
CA GLN A 148 -4.54 11.90 -11.78
C GLN A 148 -3.06 12.20 -12.00
N ILE A 149 -2.37 11.44 -12.87
CA ILE A 149 -1.00 11.77 -13.28
C ILE A 149 -0.97 13.11 -14.02
N ASN A 150 -1.93 13.38 -14.91
CA ASN A 150 -2.01 14.68 -15.57
C ASN A 150 -2.25 15.82 -14.55
N ASP A 151 -3.18 15.62 -13.61
CA ASP A 151 -3.50 16.61 -12.58
C ASP A 151 -2.31 16.94 -11.66
N ILE A 152 -1.54 15.92 -11.24
CA ILE A 152 -0.34 16.15 -10.43
C ILE A 152 0.75 16.85 -11.24
N MET A 153 0.89 16.53 -12.52
CA MET A 153 1.87 17.17 -13.39
C MET A 153 1.55 18.65 -13.65
N GLU A 154 0.29 19.05 -13.67
CA GLU A 154 -0.09 20.47 -13.71
C GLU A 154 0.35 21.21 -12.45
N GLN A 155 0.30 20.57 -11.29
CA GLN A 155 0.83 21.15 -10.05
C GLN A 155 2.37 21.21 -10.09
N VAL A 156 3.03 20.15 -10.54
CA VAL A 156 4.49 20.10 -10.72
C VAL A 156 4.98 21.26 -11.61
N LYS A 157 4.32 21.52 -12.75
CA LYS A 157 4.67 22.63 -13.65
C LYS A 157 4.62 24.00 -12.96
N ARG A 158 3.73 24.21 -11.99
CA ARG A 158 3.70 25.46 -11.20
C ARG A 158 4.94 25.60 -10.32
N HIS A 159 5.46 24.50 -9.76
CA HIS A 159 6.72 24.52 -9.01
C HIS A 159 7.94 24.65 -9.90
N VAL A 160 7.91 24.17 -11.15
CA VAL A 160 8.97 24.43 -12.14
C VAL A 160 9.14 25.94 -12.35
N VAL A 161 8.03 26.68 -12.46
CA VAL A 161 8.06 28.16 -12.57
C VAL A 161 8.65 28.81 -11.32
N VAL A 162 8.28 28.33 -10.13
CA VAL A 162 8.85 28.84 -8.86
C VAL A 162 10.35 28.54 -8.78
N ALA A 163 10.79 27.32 -9.08
CA ALA A 163 12.20 26.96 -9.05
C ALA A 163 13.02 27.80 -10.05
N ALA A 164 12.50 28.01 -11.26
CA ALA A 164 13.12 28.85 -12.29
C ALA A 164 13.24 30.32 -11.86
N LYS A 165 12.24 30.89 -11.17
CA LYS A 165 12.30 32.25 -10.59
C LYS A 165 13.54 32.47 -9.71
N TYR A 166 14.01 31.43 -9.02
CA TYR A 166 15.18 31.48 -8.14
C TYR A 166 16.44 30.82 -8.74
N GLY A 167 16.40 30.39 -10.01
CA GLY A 167 17.50 29.67 -10.65
C GLY A 167 17.86 28.35 -9.95
N LYS A 168 16.86 27.63 -9.44
CA LYS A 168 17.03 26.36 -8.72
C LYS A 168 16.53 25.17 -9.54
N PRO A 169 17.16 24.00 -9.45
CA PRO A 169 16.56 22.76 -9.92
C PRO A 169 15.37 22.38 -9.03
N LEU A 170 14.39 21.71 -9.64
CA LEU A 170 13.28 21.07 -8.94
C LEU A 170 13.55 19.57 -8.83
N LEU A 171 13.41 19.03 -7.62
CA LEU A 171 13.58 17.61 -7.31
C LEU A 171 12.27 17.03 -6.75
N ALA A 172 12.20 15.71 -6.64
CA ALA A 172 11.17 15.04 -5.86
C ALA A 172 11.81 14.34 -4.65
N TYR A 173 11.52 14.82 -3.43
CA TYR A 173 12.01 14.19 -2.19
C TYR A 173 11.17 12.96 -1.81
N GLU A 174 9.97 12.87 -2.37
CA GLU A 174 9.11 11.68 -2.33
C GLU A 174 8.31 11.60 -3.63
N ALA A 175 8.02 10.41 -4.11
CA ALA A 175 7.28 10.21 -5.34
C ALA A 175 6.72 8.79 -5.43
N GLY A 176 5.82 8.60 -6.39
CA GLY A 176 5.12 7.36 -6.65
C GLY A 176 3.63 7.50 -6.35
N GLN A 177 3.01 6.35 -6.08
CA GLN A 177 1.58 6.28 -5.77
C GLN A 177 1.35 6.48 -4.25
N GLY A 178 0.26 7.13 -3.86
CA GLY A 178 -0.13 7.43 -2.48
C GLY A 178 -1.49 6.86 -2.06
N MET A 179 -1.94 5.78 -2.70
CA MET A 179 -3.21 5.12 -2.43
C MET A 179 -3.24 4.47 -1.05
N ALA A 180 -4.28 4.80 -0.30
CA ALA A 180 -4.71 4.13 0.90
C ALA A 180 -6.16 3.66 0.71
N GLY A 181 -6.42 2.38 0.98
CA GLY A 181 -7.75 1.78 0.89
C GLY A 181 -8.30 1.39 2.26
N ASP A 182 -9.21 0.42 2.30
CA ASP A 182 -9.85 -0.06 3.54
C ASP A 182 -9.17 -1.32 4.12
N GLY A 183 -8.25 -1.94 3.38
CA GLY A 183 -7.55 -3.17 3.76
C GLY A 183 -8.38 -4.44 3.65
N SER A 184 -9.58 -4.37 3.08
CA SER A 184 -10.43 -5.54 2.83
C SER A 184 -9.87 -6.41 1.70
N SER A 185 -10.35 -7.65 1.58
CA SER A 185 -10.03 -8.51 0.43
C SER A 185 -10.53 -7.93 -0.90
N THR A 186 -11.50 -7.03 -0.85
CA THR A 186 -12.08 -6.32 -2.00
C THR A 186 -11.50 -4.92 -2.19
N ASP A 187 -10.45 -4.57 -1.45
CA ASP A 187 -9.82 -3.25 -1.51
C ASP A 187 -9.24 -2.99 -2.91
N LEU A 188 -9.93 -2.13 -3.67
CA LEU A 188 -9.54 -1.77 -5.03
C LEU A 188 -8.20 -1.03 -5.09
N ALA A 189 -7.82 -0.29 -4.04
CA ALA A 189 -6.51 0.36 -3.98
C ALA A 189 -5.38 -0.68 -3.88
N ILE A 190 -5.57 -1.72 -3.06
CA ILE A 190 -4.60 -2.82 -2.93
C ILE A 190 -4.56 -3.64 -4.22
N GLN A 191 -5.72 -3.94 -4.81
CA GLN A 191 -5.79 -4.65 -6.09
C GLN A 191 -5.09 -3.88 -7.21
N ALA A 192 -5.31 -2.57 -7.31
CA ALA A 192 -4.63 -1.70 -8.28
C ALA A 192 -3.11 -1.74 -8.12
N ASN A 193 -2.58 -1.75 -6.89
CA ASN A 193 -1.14 -1.86 -6.65
C ASN A 193 -0.52 -3.19 -7.10
N ARG A 194 -1.33 -4.26 -7.21
CA ARG A 194 -0.92 -5.60 -7.66
C ARG A 194 -1.26 -5.87 -9.13
N ASP A 195 -2.03 -5.00 -9.76
CA ASP A 195 -2.42 -5.14 -11.16
C ASP A 195 -1.20 -4.97 -12.09
N PRO A 196 -0.97 -5.89 -13.06
CA PRO A 196 0.14 -5.78 -14.00
C PRO A 196 0.22 -4.44 -14.75
N ALA A 197 -0.92 -3.80 -15.04
CA ALA A 197 -0.97 -2.51 -15.73
C ALA A 197 -0.32 -1.37 -14.92
N MET A 198 -0.16 -1.54 -13.59
CA MET A 198 0.52 -0.57 -12.73
C MET A 198 1.98 -0.34 -13.15
N ALA A 199 2.63 -1.33 -13.78
CA ALA A 199 3.97 -1.16 -14.34
C ALA A 199 4.00 -0.05 -15.40
N GLY A 200 3.00 -0.02 -16.29
CA GLY A 200 2.85 1.02 -17.30
C GLY A 200 2.56 2.40 -16.69
N ILE A 201 1.69 2.45 -15.68
CA ILE A 201 1.35 3.68 -14.96
C ILE A 201 2.59 4.32 -14.31
N TYR A 202 3.41 3.52 -13.63
CA TYR A 202 4.67 3.98 -13.04
C TYR A 202 5.64 4.51 -14.09
N ARG A 203 5.76 3.80 -15.22
CA ARG A 203 6.61 4.22 -16.34
C ARG A 203 6.16 5.58 -16.88
N THR A 204 4.88 5.74 -17.19
CA THR A 204 4.31 7.01 -17.68
C THR A 204 4.55 8.16 -16.70
N TYR A 205 4.36 7.93 -15.41
CA TYR A 205 4.61 8.94 -14.38
C TYR A 205 6.09 9.36 -14.32
N MET A 206 7.03 8.42 -14.41
CA MET A 206 8.47 8.73 -14.42
C MET A 206 8.88 9.48 -15.70
N GLU A 207 8.35 9.09 -16.86
CA GLU A 207 8.56 9.80 -18.13
C GLU A 207 8.00 11.23 -18.07
N ALA A 208 6.84 11.44 -17.44
CA ALA A 208 6.25 12.76 -17.28
C ALA A 208 7.08 13.69 -16.37
N LEU A 209 7.62 13.19 -15.26
CA LEU A 209 8.55 13.95 -14.41
C LEU A 209 9.84 14.31 -15.15
N ALA A 210 10.39 13.36 -15.91
CA ALA A 210 11.59 13.61 -16.70
C ALA A 210 11.38 14.67 -17.79
N ALA A 211 10.20 14.70 -18.41
CA ALA A 211 9.85 15.67 -19.45
C ALA A 211 9.85 17.14 -18.94
N VAL A 212 9.77 17.35 -17.63
CA VAL A 212 9.88 18.68 -16.99
C VAL A 212 11.22 18.85 -16.24
N ASN A 213 12.24 18.09 -16.62
CA ASN A 213 13.60 18.11 -16.07
C ASN A 213 13.73 17.72 -14.59
N ILE A 214 12.77 16.96 -14.04
CA ILE A 214 12.91 16.36 -12.71
C ILE A 214 13.56 14.98 -12.88
N SER A 215 14.88 14.95 -12.74
CA SER A 215 15.69 13.71 -12.90
C SER A 215 16.17 13.12 -11.56
N ARG A 216 15.97 13.84 -10.46
CA ARG A 216 16.28 13.36 -9.10
C ARG A 216 14.98 13.14 -8.35
N ILE A 217 14.63 11.87 -8.26
CA ILE A 217 13.37 11.40 -7.71
C ILE A 217 13.69 10.37 -6.64
N VAL A 218 13.22 10.61 -5.43
CA VAL A 218 13.21 9.61 -4.37
C VAL A 218 11.83 8.95 -4.40
N HIS A 219 11.77 7.71 -4.87
CA HIS A 219 10.57 6.91 -4.64
C HIS A 219 10.45 6.62 -3.15
N TYR A 220 9.27 6.84 -2.58
CA TYR A 220 9.10 6.89 -1.12
C TYR A 220 9.51 5.61 -0.39
N SER A 221 9.26 4.43 -0.96
CA SER A 221 9.51 3.17 -0.28
C SER A 221 9.83 2.04 -1.25
N SER A 222 10.99 1.40 -1.05
CA SER A 222 11.35 0.21 -1.83
C SER A 222 10.56 -1.02 -1.40
N ILE A 223 10.45 -1.27 -0.09
CA ILE A 223 9.79 -2.46 0.47
C ILE A 223 8.73 -2.02 1.49
N GLY A 224 7.51 -2.52 1.34
CA GLY A 224 6.42 -2.30 2.30
C GLY A 224 5.12 -2.98 1.86
N SER A 225 4.48 -3.69 2.79
CA SER A 225 3.21 -4.38 2.53
C SER A 225 2.08 -3.43 2.16
N TYR A 226 1.13 -3.90 1.36
CA TYR A 226 -0.03 -3.11 0.98
C TYR A 226 -1.14 -3.26 2.02
N THR A 227 -1.50 -2.14 2.64
CA THR A 227 -2.46 -2.13 3.76
C THR A 227 -3.42 -0.95 3.65
N LYS A 228 -4.43 -0.92 4.53
CA LYS A 228 -5.32 0.24 4.69
C LYS A 228 -4.61 1.53 5.06
N TYR A 229 -3.41 1.44 5.66
CA TYR A 229 -2.61 2.61 6.02
C TYR A 229 -1.75 3.13 4.86
N GLY A 230 -1.74 2.42 3.73
CA GLY A 230 -1.07 2.79 2.51
C GLY A 230 -0.27 1.64 1.91
N SER A 231 0.08 1.81 0.65
CA SER A 231 0.66 0.75 -0.19
C SER A 231 1.90 1.22 -0.94
N TRP A 232 2.76 2.03 -0.32
CA TRP A 232 3.82 2.74 -1.06
C TRP A 232 4.92 1.84 -1.64
N GLY A 233 5.28 0.76 -0.96
CA GLY A 233 6.42 -0.10 -1.33
C GLY A 233 6.44 -0.52 -2.80
N LEU A 234 7.58 -0.48 -3.48
CA LEU A 234 7.71 -1.04 -4.84
C LEU A 234 7.45 -2.55 -4.83
N MET A 235 7.83 -3.22 -3.74
CA MET A 235 7.60 -4.63 -3.46
C MET A 235 7.05 -4.79 -2.03
N GLU A 236 6.30 -5.86 -1.76
CA GLU A 236 5.72 -6.11 -0.44
C GLU A 236 6.69 -6.83 0.53
N ALA A 237 7.74 -7.46 0.00
CA ALA A 237 8.76 -8.20 0.74
C ALA A 237 10.13 -8.09 0.06
N GLN A 238 11.20 -8.10 0.85
CA GLN A 238 12.59 -7.97 0.36
C GLN A 238 13.05 -9.16 -0.48
N ASP A 239 12.56 -10.35 -0.14
CA ASP A 239 12.73 -11.61 -0.86
C ASP A 239 11.55 -11.89 -1.80
N GLY A 240 10.67 -10.93 -2.06
CA GLY A 240 9.61 -11.09 -3.05
C GLY A 240 10.18 -11.33 -4.45
N ASP A 241 9.55 -12.20 -5.25
CA ASP A 241 9.86 -12.32 -6.68
C ASP A 241 9.58 -10.98 -7.39
N PRO A 242 10.61 -10.31 -7.96
CA PRO A 242 10.42 -9.03 -8.65
C PRO A 242 9.50 -9.12 -9.88
N SER A 243 9.37 -10.31 -10.49
CA SER A 243 8.45 -10.56 -11.62
C SER A 243 6.97 -10.52 -11.23
N GLU A 244 6.67 -10.50 -9.94
CA GLU A 244 5.31 -10.36 -9.39
C GLU A 244 5.08 -8.97 -8.77
N ALA A 245 6.02 -8.03 -8.92
CA ALA A 245 5.93 -6.68 -8.38
C ALA A 245 5.81 -5.62 -9.50
N PRO A 246 4.60 -5.28 -9.97
CA PRO A 246 4.41 -4.38 -11.12
C PRO A 246 5.05 -3.00 -10.95
N LYS A 247 5.00 -2.42 -9.75
CA LYS A 247 5.62 -1.11 -9.47
C LYS A 247 7.14 -1.15 -9.60
N TYR A 248 7.76 -2.19 -9.06
CA TYR A 248 9.19 -2.44 -9.23
C TYR A 248 9.54 -2.59 -10.71
N GLN A 249 8.76 -3.39 -11.46
CA GLN A 249 8.99 -3.58 -12.89
C GLN A 249 8.87 -2.29 -13.69
N GLY A 250 7.83 -1.49 -13.45
CA GLY A 250 7.63 -0.21 -14.11
C GLY A 250 8.79 0.76 -13.88
N LEU A 251 9.21 0.91 -12.62
CA LEU A 251 10.33 1.78 -12.26
C LEU A 251 11.66 1.27 -12.82
N MET A 252 11.98 -0.02 -12.67
CA MET A 252 13.22 -0.60 -13.19
C MET A 252 13.26 -0.58 -14.72
N SER A 253 12.12 -0.77 -15.39
CA SER A 253 12.01 -0.63 -16.86
C SER A 253 12.36 0.80 -17.29
N TYR A 254 11.85 1.81 -16.59
CA TYR A 254 12.21 3.21 -16.83
C TYR A 254 13.70 3.45 -16.60
N ILE A 255 14.23 3.04 -15.43
CA ILE A 255 15.65 3.19 -15.08
C ILE A 255 16.51 2.56 -16.16
N ASN A 256 16.30 1.28 -16.50
CA ASN A 256 17.09 0.57 -17.50
C ASN A 256 17.04 1.23 -18.89
N SER A 257 15.91 1.81 -19.28
CA SER A 257 15.79 2.53 -20.56
C SER A 257 16.42 3.93 -20.56
N SER A 258 16.72 4.49 -19.39
CA SER A 258 17.27 5.83 -19.20
C SER A 258 18.71 5.84 -18.67
N LEU A 259 19.29 4.65 -18.47
CA LEU A 259 20.66 4.49 -17.99
C LEU A 259 21.65 5.14 -18.95
N THR A 260 22.48 6.03 -18.40
CA THR A 260 23.63 6.62 -19.11
C THR A 260 24.94 5.92 -18.78
N CYS A 261 24.94 5.02 -17.78
CA CYS A 261 26.06 4.16 -17.43
C CYS A 261 25.61 2.70 -17.39
N ALA A 262 26.47 1.79 -17.85
CA ALA A 262 26.23 0.36 -17.69
C ALA A 262 26.28 0.02 -16.20
N LEU A 263 25.19 -0.56 -15.67
CA LEU A 263 25.26 -1.24 -14.38
C LEU A 263 26.22 -2.43 -14.52
N PRO A 264 26.93 -2.82 -13.45
CA PRO A 264 27.67 -4.07 -13.45
C PRO A 264 26.73 -5.19 -13.88
N ASP A 265 27.21 -6.05 -14.78
CA ASP A 265 26.41 -7.20 -15.20
C ASP A 265 26.03 -8.03 -13.97
N PRO A 266 24.77 -8.51 -13.89
CA PRO A 266 24.40 -9.43 -12.83
C PRO A 266 25.33 -10.65 -12.86
N PRO A 267 25.58 -11.30 -11.70
CA PRO A 267 26.38 -12.52 -11.66
C PRO A 267 25.88 -13.55 -12.67
N ASP A 268 26.80 -14.21 -13.37
CA ASP A 268 26.44 -15.24 -14.36
C ASP A 268 25.57 -16.31 -13.67
N PRO A 269 24.33 -16.52 -14.13
CA PRO A 269 23.42 -17.51 -13.55
C PRO A 269 23.99 -18.94 -13.48
N SER A 270 24.98 -19.27 -14.32
CA SER A 270 25.66 -20.56 -14.29
C SER A 270 26.61 -20.76 -13.10
N THR A 271 26.96 -19.67 -12.39
CA THR A 271 27.82 -19.71 -11.19
C THR A 271 27.08 -20.08 -9.91
N CYS A 272 25.74 -20.17 -9.97
CA CYS A 272 24.89 -20.53 -8.85
C CYS A 272 24.34 -21.96 -8.97
N PRO A 273 23.92 -22.58 -7.85
CA PRO A 273 23.19 -23.85 -7.87
C PRO A 273 21.89 -23.75 -8.67
N GLY A 274 21.60 -24.80 -9.44
CA GLY A 274 20.53 -24.79 -10.44
C GLY A 274 20.78 -23.78 -11.57
N PRO A 275 20.03 -23.82 -12.67
CA PRO A 275 20.12 -22.79 -13.71
C PRO A 275 19.58 -21.46 -13.13
N GLY A 276 20.47 -20.63 -12.58
CA GLY A 276 20.13 -19.36 -11.95
C GLY A 276 19.20 -19.50 -10.74
N CYS A 277 19.59 -20.31 -9.75
CA CYS A 277 18.77 -20.54 -8.54
C CYS A 277 17.38 -21.11 -8.87
N SER A 278 17.35 -22.02 -9.87
CA SER A 278 16.15 -22.68 -10.38
C SER A 278 15.03 -21.71 -10.79
N GLY A 279 15.37 -20.46 -11.12
CA GLY A 279 14.41 -19.38 -11.42
C GLY A 279 13.62 -18.85 -10.22
N ASN A 280 13.91 -19.32 -9.01
CA ASN A 280 13.17 -19.01 -7.78
C ASN A 280 14.04 -18.27 -6.74
N GLY A 281 15.10 -17.61 -7.18
CA GLY A 281 15.95 -16.79 -6.34
C GLY A 281 16.87 -15.88 -7.15
N LEU A 282 17.63 -15.06 -6.43
CA LEU A 282 18.68 -14.22 -6.99
C LEU A 282 20.04 -14.88 -6.80
N CYS A 283 20.80 -14.99 -7.90
CA CYS A 283 22.19 -15.43 -7.88
C CYS A 283 23.07 -14.29 -7.36
N LEU A 284 23.74 -14.51 -6.22
CA LEU A 284 24.62 -13.52 -5.59
C LEU A 284 26.04 -13.64 -6.15
N ALA A 285 26.82 -12.56 -6.03
CA ALA A 285 28.20 -12.50 -6.54
C ALA A 285 29.16 -13.55 -5.95
N ASN A 286 28.80 -14.19 -4.84
CA ASN A 286 29.56 -15.27 -4.22
C ASN A 286 29.10 -16.68 -4.67
N GLY A 287 28.26 -16.80 -5.71
CA GLY A 287 27.74 -18.06 -6.22
C GLY A 287 26.68 -18.71 -5.35
N ARG A 288 26.11 -18.00 -4.36
CA ARG A 288 25.01 -18.51 -3.52
C ARG A 288 23.67 -17.97 -3.98
N CYS A 289 22.61 -18.74 -3.73
CA CYS A 289 21.25 -18.33 -4.00
C CYS A 289 20.61 -17.62 -2.80
N MET A 290 19.97 -16.48 -3.06
CA MET A 290 18.99 -15.87 -2.17
C MET A 290 17.59 -16.23 -2.69
N CYS A 291 16.93 -17.17 -2.03
CA CYS A 291 15.63 -17.66 -2.48
C CYS A 291 14.53 -16.62 -2.29
N TYR A 292 13.62 -16.58 -3.26
CA TYR A 292 12.41 -15.78 -3.12
C TYR A 292 11.52 -16.37 -2.04
N SER A 293 10.69 -15.51 -1.43
CA SER A 293 9.71 -15.90 -0.43
C SER A 293 8.85 -17.04 -0.97
N GLY A 294 8.79 -18.14 -0.22
CA GLY A 294 8.13 -19.37 -0.65
C GLY A 294 9.06 -20.42 -1.26
N PHE A 295 10.38 -20.17 -1.31
CA PHE A 295 11.39 -21.10 -1.80
C PHE A 295 12.57 -21.25 -0.84
N SER A 296 13.25 -22.39 -0.92
CA SER A 296 14.34 -22.78 -0.02
C SER A 296 15.24 -23.83 -0.67
N GLY A 297 16.29 -24.24 0.06
CA GLY A 297 17.33 -25.12 -0.47
C GLY A 297 18.46 -24.35 -1.15
N ASP A 298 19.55 -25.03 -1.45
CA ASP A 298 20.77 -24.40 -1.99
C ASP A 298 20.56 -23.80 -3.39
N ASP A 299 19.60 -24.33 -4.16
CA ASP A 299 19.24 -23.90 -5.51
C ASP A 299 17.82 -23.31 -5.61
N CYS A 300 17.15 -23.07 -4.47
CA CYS A 300 15.77 -22.56 -4.41
C CYS A 300 14.71 -23.44 -5.09
N SER A 301 14.97 -24.72 -5.31
CA SER A 301 13.98 -25.65 -5.87
C SER A 301 12.91 -26.10 -4.86
N ASN A 302 13.20 -26.02 -3.56
CA ASN A 302 12.28 -26.51 -2.53
C ASN A 302 11.22 -25.46 -2.18
N VAL A 303 9.95 -25.77 -2.43
CA VAL A 303 8.84 -24.86 -2.11
C VAL A 303 8.54 -24.86 -0.61
N THR A 304 8.54 -23.68 0.01
CA THR A 304 8.07 -23.41 1.38
C THR A 304 6.71 -22.72 1.33
N TYR A 305 5.65 -23.51 1.24
CA TYR A 305 4.31 -22.95 1.14
C TYR A 305 3.92 -22.14 2.38
N VAL A 306 3.32 -20.97 2.16
CA VAL A 306 2.47 -20.30 3.15
C VAL A 306 1.18 -21.12 3.25
N GLU A 307 1.00 -21.81 4.38
CA GLU A 307 -0.16 -22.64 4.63
C GLU A 307 -1.36 -21.77 5.00
N VAL A 308 -2.39 -21.77 4.15
CA VAL A 308 -3.65 -21.07 4.40
C VAL A 308 -4.71 -22.11 4.74
N TYR A 309 -5.11 -22.15 6.01
CA TYR A 309 -6.12 -23.08 6.49
C TYR A 309 -7.51 -22.44 6.47
N ASN A 310 -8.28 -22.73 5.42
CA ASN A 310 -9.72 -22.45 5.36
C ASN A 310 -10.53 -23.67 5.84
N CYS A 311 -9.89 -24.57 6.55
CA CYS A 311 -10.55 -25.65 7.27
C CYS A 311 -10.80 -25.18 8.70
N GLY A 312 -11.95 -24.55 8.97
CA GLY A 312 -12.35 -24.02 10.29
C GLY A 312 -12.17 -25.04 11.43
N TYR A 313 -13.23 -25.59 12.01
CA TYR A 313 -13.06 -26.74 12.93
C TYR A 313 -12.81 -28.02 12.11
N LYS A 314 -11.77 -28.05 11.27
CA LYS A 314 -11.39 -29.13 10.32
C LYS A 314 -12.55 -30.07 9.93
N CYS A 315 -13.51 -29.43 9.28
CA CYS A 315 -14.75 -30.01 8.74
C CYS A 315 -15.76 -30.43 9.83
N THR A 316 -15.94 -29.47 10.73
CA THR A 316 -16.85 -29.29 11.86
C THR A 316 -16.92 -30.37 12.94
N PHE A 317 -17.12 -31.66 12.67
CA PHE A 317 -16.96 -32.77 13.67
C PHE A 317 -16.81 -34.10 12.92
N ASP A 318 -15.68 -34.31 12.26
CA ASP A 318 -15.42 -35.48 11.38
C ASP A 318 -16.40 -35.64 10.20
N GLN A 319 -17.09 -34.58 9.76
CA GLN A 319 -18.03 -34.62 8.62
C GLN A 319 -17.35 -34.37 7.27
N GLY A 320 -16.03 -34.19 7.27
CA GLY A 320 -15.25 -34.06 6.05
C GLY A 320 -13.75 -34.17 6.32
N TRP A 321 -12.98 -34.09 5.24
CA TRP A 321 -11.53 -34.13 5.26
C TRP A 321 -10.97 -32.78 4.85
N CYS A 322 -10.05 -32.25 5.66
CA CYS A 322 -9.31 -31.04 5.32
C CYS A 322 -8.15 -31.42 4.40
N ASN A 323 -8.33 -31.19 3.10
CA ASN A 323 -7.35 -31.52 2.08
C ASN A 323 -6.85 -30.25 1.40
N VAL A 324 -5.70 -30.38 0.75
CA VAL A 324 -5.18 -29.32 -0.11
C VAL A 324 -6.15 -29.14 -1.28
N SER A 325 -6.75 -27.95 -1.39
CA SER A 325 -7.70 -27.64 -2.46
C SER A 325 -7.06 -26.85 -3.59
N THR A 326 -6.05 -26.05 -3.28
CA THR A 326 -5.40 -25.17 -4.25
C THR A 326 -3.95 -25.00 -3.88
N ILE A 327 -3.07 -25.19 -4.86
CA ILE A 327 -1.65 -24.91 -4.75
C ILE A 327 -1.35 -23.80 -5.75
N THR A 328 -0.89 -22.66 -5.24
CA THR A 328 -0.24 -21.62 -6.05
C THR A 328 1.27 -21.74 -5.89
N LYS A 329 2.04 -20.87 -6.56
CA LYS A 329 3.51 -20.86 -6.48
C LYS A 329 4.05 -20.76 -5.04
N ARG A 330 3.31 -20.09 -4.13
CA ARG A 330 3.75 -19.81 -2.75
C ARG A 330 2.72 -20.15 -1.68
N THR A 331 1.48 -20.42 -2.04
CA THR A 331 0.40 -20.66 -1.09
C THR A 331 -0.18 -22.04 -1.30
N ARG A 332 -0.34 -22.77 -0.20
CA ARG A 332 -1.12 -24.00 -0.17
C ARG A 332 -2.37 -23.76 0.64
N THR A 333 -3.50 -23.72 -0.05
CA THR A 333 -4.80 -23.52 0.58
C THR A 333 -5.42 -24.88 0.90
N TRP A 334 -5.84 -25.04 2.14
CA TRP A 334 -6.56 -26.20 2.62
C TRP A 334 -8.05 -25.88 2.74
N SER A 335 -8.89 -26.73 2.15
CA SER A 335 -10.35 -26.61 2.20
C SER A 335 -11.00 -27.96 2.54
N CYS A 336 -12.27 -27.94 2.93
CA CYS A 336 -13.01 -29.15 3.30
C CYS A 336 -13.59 -29.89 2.09
N THR A 337 -13.36 -31.21 2.05
CA THR A 337 -14.12 -32.16 1.23
C THR A 337 -15.15 -32.87 2.13
N CYS A 338 -16.44 -32.69 1.88
CA CYS A 338 -17.50 -33.21 2.75
C CYS A 338 -17.85 -34.68 2.47
N LYS A 339 -18.34 -35.39 3.50
CA LYS A 339 -18.98 -36.71 3.33
C LYS A 339 -20.24 -36.61 2.46
N PRO A 340 -20.70 -37.73 1.87
CA PRO A 340 -21.91 -37.74 1.03
C PRO A 340 -23.13 -37.12 1.72
N ASN A 341 -23.89 -36.31 0.98
CA ASN A 341 -25.10 -35.59 1.43
C ASN A 341 -24.88 -34.48 2.49
N ILE A 342 -23.63 -34.04 2.65
CA ILE A 342 -23.24 -32.88 3.46
C ILE A 342 -22.54 -31.86 2.55
N THR A 343 -22.83 -30.58 2.73
CA THR A 343 -22.31 -29.49 1.88
C THR A 343 -21.89 -28.27 2.71
N GLY A 344 -21.44 -27.20 2.04
CA GLY A 344 -20.98 -25.96 2.65
C GLY A 344 -19.47 -25.90 2.87
N LEU A 345 -18.95 -24.67 3.03
CA LEU A 345 -17.51 -24.39 3.10
C LEU A 345 -16.78 -25.12 4.24
N THR A 346 -17.50 -25.45 5.32
CA THR A 346 -16.99 -26.15 6.50
C THR A 346 -17.69 -27.49 6.78
N CYS A 347 -18.43 -28.06 5.82
CA CYS A 347 -19.22 -29.29 5.96
C CYS A 347 -20.25 -29.26 7.10
N SER A 348 -20.99 -28.16 7.20
CA SER A 348 -22.00 -27.92 8.23
C SER A 348 -23.44 -27.97 7.70
N ILE A 349 -23.66 -28.15 6.40
CA ILE A 349 -25.00 -28.16 5.79
C ILE A 349 -25.39 -29.62 5.53
N VAL A 350 -26.29 -30.17 6.36
CA VAL A 350 -26.85 -31.53 6.20
C VAL A 350 -28.11 -31.51 5.33
N SER A 351 -28.32 -32.59 4.55
CA SER A 351 -29.55 -32.80 3.77
C SER A 351 -30.57 -33.63 4.55
N CYS A 352 -31.82 -33.13 4.61
CA CYS A 352 -32.98 -33.86 5.13
C CYS A 352 -33.94 -34.24 4.00
N PRO A 353 -34.78 -35.29 4.18
CA PRO A 353 -35.71 -35.73 3.15
C PRO A 353 -36.69 -34.59 2.84
N ASN A 354 -36.86 -34.28 1.54
CA ASN A 354 -37.72 -33.20 1.05
C ASN A 354 -37.53 -31.84 1.75
N ASN A 355 -36.33 -31.57 2.30
CA ASN A 355 -36.06 -30.38 3.14
C ASN A 355 -37.07 -30.21 4.29
N CYS A 356 -37.48 -31.31 4.92
CA CYS A 356 -38.52 -31.32 5.95
C CYS A 356 -39.85 -30.67 5.46
N ASN A 357 -40.10 -30.74 4.16
CA ASN A 357 -41.20 -30.06 3.44
C ASN A 357 -41.36 -28.58 3.79
N TRP A 358 -40.29 -27.91 4.26
CA TRP A 358 -40.32 -26.55 4.81
C TRP A 358 -41.19 -26.37 6.07
N ASN A 359 -41.64 -27.48 6.66
CA ASN A 359 -42.48 -27.55 7.86
C ASN A 359 -41.70 -28.03 9.09
N GLY A 360 -40.38 -27.91 9.08
CA GLY A 360 -39.52 -28.28 10.20
C GLY A 360 -38.08 -27.82 10.01
N GLU A 361 -37.28 -28.00 11.05
CA GLU A 361 -35.83 -27.78 11.04
C GLU A 361 -35.09 -29.09 10.84
N CYS A 362 -34.08 -29.08 9.95
CA CYS A 362 -33.20 -30.24 9.75
C CYS A 362 -32.15 -30.27 10.86
N LEU A 363 -32.26 -31.23 11.78
CA LEU A 363 -31.39 -31.30 12.97
C LEU A 363 -30.13 -32.14 12.73
N ASP A 364 -30.24 -33.19 11.91
CA ASP A 364 -29.13 -34.08 11.55
C ASP A 364 -29.45 -34.79 10.22
N GLN A 365 -28.52 -35.58 9.69
CA GLN A 365 -28.69 -36.31 8.43
C GLN A 365 -29.92 -37.22 8.46
N GLY A 366 -30.96 -36.83 7.71
CA GLY A 366 -32.22 -37.58 7.65
C GLY A 366 -33.20 -37.30 8.79
N ILE A 367 -32.90 -36.37 9.71
CA ILE A 367 -33.72 -36.10 10.91
C ILE A 367 -34.35 -34.71 10.85
N CYS A 368 -35.67 -34.68 10.71
CA CYS A 368 -36.47 -33.47 10.77
C CYS A 368 -37.12 -33.29 12.14
N ALA A 369 -36.98 -32.09 12.71
CA ALA A 369 -37.84 -31.63 13.80
C ALA A 369 -38.99 -30.81 13.23
N CYS A 370 -40.18 -31.42 13.19
CA CYS A 370 -41.37 -30.77 12.63
C CYS A 370 -41.89 -29.64 13.51
N TYR A 371 -42.35 -28.57 12.87
CA TYR A 371 -43.07 -27.50 13.55
C TYR A 371 -44.40 -28.01 14.12
N PRO A 372 -44.96 -27.34 15.15
CA PRO A 372 -46.24 -27.70 15.72
C PRO A 372 -47.34 -27.86 14.66
N GLY A 373 -48.04 -29.00 14.68
CA GLY A 373 -49.07 -29.37 13.71
C GLY A 373 -48.61 -30.20 12.54
N TYR A 374 -47.31 -30.45 12.42
CA TYR A 374 -46.74 -31.31 11.39
C TYR A 374 -46.08 -32.55 12.02
N THR A 375 -46.10 -33.66 11.29
CA THR A 375 -45.49 -34.93 11.69
C THR A 375 -45.02 -35.73 10.47
N GLY A 376 -44.44 -36.91 10.72
CA GLY A 376 -43.82 -37.76 9.70
C GLY A 376 -42.31 -37.55 9.59
N ALA A 377 -41.65 -38.45 8.87
CA ALA A 377 -40.18 -38.46 8.76
C ALA A 377 -39.60 -37.20 8.08
N ASP A 378 -40.43 -36.50 7.29
CA ASP A 378 -40.07 -35.30 6.55
C ASP A 378 -41.07 -34.15 6.78
N CYS A 379 -41.90 -34.22 7.83
CA CYS A 379 -42.90 -33.19 8.15
C CYS A 379 -43.93 -32.90 7.04
N SER A 380 -44.20 -33.88 6.17
CA SER A 380 -45.23 -33.78 5.12
C SER A 380 -46.66 -33.91 5.64
N VAL A 381 -46.86 -34.48 6.82
CA VAL A 381 -48.20 -34.77 7.36
C VAL A 381 -48.69 -33.60 8.20
N ASP A 382 -49.66 -32.85 7.68
CA ASP A 382 -50.43 -31.85 8.43
C ASP A 382 -51.62 -32.51 9.13
N CYS A 383 -51.66 -32.45 10.46
CA CYS A 383 -52.77 -33.00 11.26
C CYS A 383 -53.87 -31.95 11.56
N GLY A 384 -53.82 -30.79 10.92
CA GLY A 384 -54.84 -29.75 10.99
C GLY A 384 -54.77 -28.89 12.25
N CYS A 385 -53.58 -28.65 12.79
CA CYS A 385 -53.40 -27.81 14.00
C CYS A 385 -53.20 -26.32 13.71
N GLY A 386 -52.88 -25.93 12.48
CA GLY A 386 -52.65 -24.53 12.12
C GLY A 386 -51.56 -23.82 12.95
N GLY A 387 -50.56 -24.54 13.42
CA GLY A 387 -49.45 -24.01 14.22
C GLY A 387 -49.72 -23.87 15.73
N HIS A 388 -50.91 -24.24 16.22
CA HIS A 388 -51.32 -24.07 17.63
C HIS A 388 -51.74 -25.39 18.29
N GLY A 389 -50.88 -26.39 18.16
CA GLY A 389 -51.07 -27.69 18.77
C GLY A 389 -50.08 -28.70 18.23
N ARG A 390 -50.13 -29.92 18.77
CA ARG A 390 -49.32 -31.05 18.32
C ARG A 390 -50.18 -32.15 17.76
N CYS A 391 -49.65 -32.92 16.81
CA CYS A 391 -50.38 -34.07 16.30
C CYS A 391 -50.60 -35.12 17.39
N ALA A 392 -51.80 -35.68 17.42
CA ALA A 392 -52.09 -36.87 18.23
C ALA A 392 -51.31 -38.08 17.69
N ALA A 393 -51.24 -39.15 18.49
CA ALA A 393 -50.48 -40.35 18.14
C ALA A 393 -50.95 -41.04 16.83
N ASN A 394 -52.18 -40.76 16.39
CA ASN A 394 -52.73 -41.26 15.12
C ASN A 394 -52.34 -40.40 13.90
N SER A 395 -51.64 -39.28 14.10
CA SER A 395 -51.20 -38.33 13.07
C SER A 395 -52.32 -37.68 12.23
N THR A 396 -53.59 -37.88 12.58
CA THR A 396 -54.75 -37.40 11.81
C THR A 396 -55.62 -36.41 12.59
N SER A 397 -55.26 -36.12 13.83
CA SER A 397 -56.01 -35.22 14.70
C SER A 397 -55.08 -34.32 15.52
N CYS A 398 -55.56 -33.13 15.87
CA CYS A 398 -54.80 -32.14 16.62
C CYS A 398 -55.08 -32.23 18.13
N ILE A 399 -54.02 -32.22 18.92
CA ILE A 399 -54.09 -31.89 20.35
C ILE A 399 -53.78 -30.38 20.45
N CYS A 400 -54.82 -29.57 20.56
CA CYS A 400 -54.69 -28.11 20.58
C CYS A 400 -53.95 -27.61 21.82
N ASP A 401 -53.18 -26.55 21.64
CA ASP A 401 -52.59 -25.80 22.74
C ASP A 401 -53.68 -25.11 23.58
N VAL A 402 -53.37 -24.81 24.84
CA VAL A 402 -54.29 -24.11 25.73
C VAL A 402 -54.71 -22.77 25.12
N GLY A 403 -56.02 -22.55 25.04
CA GLY A 403 -56.62 -21.35 24.42
C GLY A 403 -57.03 -21.54 22.96
N TRP A 404 -56.74 -22.70 22.35
CA TRP A 404 -57.09 -23.02 20.97
C TRP A 404 -58.05 -24.20 20.89
N LYS A 405 -58.92 -24.22 19.87
CA LYS A 405 -59.84 -25.32 19.57
C LYS A 405 -59.85 -25.57 18.07
N GLN A 406 -60.04 -26.81 17.64
CA GLN A 406 -60.29 -27.11 16.23
C GLN A 406 -61.56 -26.38 15.77
N GLY A 407 -61.48 -25.77 14.59
CA GLY A 407 -62.63 -25.19 13.91
C GLY A 407 -63.65 -26.25 13.51
N PRO A 408 -64.88 -25.85 13.17
CA PRO A 408 -65.88 -26.75 12.61
C PRO A 408 -65.48 -27.35 11.25
#